data_AF-A0A9X9WLF5-F1
#
_entry.id   AF-A0A9X9WLF5-F1
#
_cell.length_a   1.000
_cell.length_b   1.000
_cell.length_c   1.000
_cell.angle_alpha   90.00
_cell.angle_beta   90.00
_cell.angle_gamma   90.00
#
_symmetry.space_group_name_H-M   'P 1'
#
loop_
_entity.id
_entity.type
_entity.pdbx_description
1 polymer ?
#
loop_
_entity_poly.entity_id
_entity_poly.type
_entity_poly.pdbx_seq_one_letter_code
_entity_poly.pdbx_strand_id
1 'polypeptide(L)' 'MATDPVPQIEEAIGLWTGVQCPNEAGRRGLEDFCALIKEFEALRGTMVFEDEPATFEAALRAEAEPEA' A
#
# COMPACT_ATOMS: atom_id res chain seq x y z
N MET A 1 10.25 18.52 -15.41
CA MET A 1 10.05 18.92 -14.00
C MET A 1 9.33 17.78 -13.32
N ALA A 2 9.83 17.26 -12.21
CA ALA A 2 9.08 16.27 -11.44
C ALA A 2 7.84 16.97 -10.89
N THR A 3 6.66 16.44 -11.19
CA THR A 3 5.39 16.95 -10.68
C THR A 3 5.38 16.78 -9.17
N ASP A 4 4.96 17.81 -8.44
CA ASP A 4 4.78 17.73 -6.99
C ASP A 4 3.80 16.59 -6.66
N PRO A 5 4.20 15.56 -5.90
CA PRO A 5 3.34 14.43 -5.58
C PRO A 5 2.30 14.74 -4.51
N VAL A 6 2.48 15.82 -3.73
CA VAL A 6 1.59 16.15 -2.61
C VAL A 6 0.15 16.44 -3.08
N PRO A 7 -0.08 17.29 -4.10
CA PRO A 7 -1.43 17.52 -4.63
C PRO A 7 -2.13 16.23 -5.10
N GLN A 8 -1.39 15.28 -5.68
CA GLN A 8 -1.96 14.04 -6.22
C GLN A 8 -2.41 13.08 -5.11
N ILE A 9 -1.62 13.01 -4.02
CA ILE A 9 -1.94 12.18 -2.85
C ILE A 9 -3.14 12.76 -2.10
N GLU A 10 -3.23 14.08 -1.95
CA GLU A 10 -4.37 14.74 -1.31
C GLU A 10 -5.68 14.53 -2.06
N GLU A 11 -5.64 14.60 -3.40
CA GLU A 11 -6.81 14.29 -4.24
C GLU A 11 -7.28 12.84 -4.08
N ALA A 12 -6.35 11.88 -4.05
CA ALA A 12 -6.66 10.47 -3.86
C ALA A 12 -7.26 10.20 -2.47
N ILE A 13 -6.69 10.78 -1.40
CA ILE A 13 -7.21 10.65 -0.03
C ILE A 13 -8.63 11.22 0.04
N GLY A 14 -8.83 12.42 -0.53
CA GLY A 14 -10.15 13.05 -0.58
C GLY A 14 -11.19 12.20 -1.30
N LEU A 15 -10.84 11.66 -2.47
CA LEU A 15 -11.73 10.85 -3.30
C LEU A 15 -12.18 9.57 -2.59
N TRP A 16 -11.25 8.85 -1.94
CA TRP A 16 -11.54 7.52 -1.39
C TRP A 16 -12.00 7.53 0.07
N THR A 17 -11.64 8.56 0.84
CA THR A 17 -11.91 8.61 2.29
C THR A 17 -12.79 9.77 2.73
N GLY A 18 -13.00 10.77 1.86
CA GLY A 18 -13.70 12.01 2.21
C GLY A 18 -12.93 12.92 3.18
N VAL A 19 -11.71 12.56 3.56
CA VAL A 19 -10.85 13.34 4.46
C VAL A 19 -10.07 14.37 3.65
N GLN A 20 -10.02 15.60 4.15
CA GLN A 20 -9.18 16.66 3.59
C GLN A 20 -8.05 16.96 4.57
N CYS A 21 -6.85 17.26 4.06
CA CYS A 21 -5.73 17.61 4.92
C CYS A 21 -6.04 18.93 5.66
N PRO A 22 -6.12 18.93 7.01
CA PRO A 22 -6.74 20.02 7.75
C PRO A 22 -5.86 21.26 7.89
N ASN A 23 -4.55 21.18 7.65
CA ASN A 23 -3.63 22.29 7.81
C ASN A 23 -2.34 22.14 6.98
N GLU A 24 -1.60 23.24 6.85
CA GLU A 24 -0.36 23.30 6.08
C GLU A 24 0.77 22.42 6.67
N ALA A 25 0.79 22.23 7.99
CA ALA A 25 1.76 21.34 8.63
C ALA A 25 1.56 19.87 8.21
N GLY A 26 0.30 19.43 8.07
CA GLY A 26 -0.03 18.12 7.53
C GLY A 26 0.41 17.94 6.08
N ARG A 27 0.30 19.00 5.26
CA ARG A 27 0.79 18.99 3.87
C ARG A 27 2.30 18.84 3.78
N ARG A 28 3.05 19.60 4.58
CA ARG A 28 4.51 19.49 4.64
C ARG A 28 4.95 18.12 5.19
N GLY A 29 4.24 17.59 6.17
CA GLY A 29 4.50 16.23 6.67
C GLY A 29 4.27 15.13 5.63
N LEU A 30 3.41 15.33 4.62
CA LEU A 30 3.28 14.39 3.49
C LEU A 30 4.55 14.32 2.62
N GLU A 31 5.33 15.40 2.53
CA GLU A 31 6.60 15.41 1.80
C GLU A 31 7.60 14.42 2.41
N ASP A 32 7.64 14.33 3.74
CA ASP A 32 8.53 13.41 4.47
C ASP A 32 8.23 11.93 4.15
N PHE A 33 6.96 11.61 3.83
CA PHE A 33 6.55 10.25 3.46
C PHE A 33 6.78 9.92 1.98
N CYS A 34 6.99 10.91 1.10
CA CYS A 34 7.19 10.66 -0.32
C CYS A 34 8.45 9.81 -0.60
N ALA A 35 9.52 10.00 0.18
CA ALA A 35 10.73 9.18 0.08
C ALA A 35 10.45 7.74 0.51
N LEU A 36 9.78 7.57 1.66
CA LEU A 36 9.41 6.26 2.20
C LEU A 36 8.48 5.48 1.26
N ILE A 37 7.49 6.14 0.65
CA ILE A 37 6.61 5.50 -0.34
C ILE A 37 7.42 4.98 -1.52
N LYS A 38 8.37 5.76 -2.05
CA LYS A 38 9.25 5.31 -3.15
C LYS A 38 10.12 4.14 -2.76
N GLU A 39 10.62 4.12 -1.53
CA GLU A 39 11.37 2.98 -0.99
C GLU A 39 10.50 1.71 -0.96
N PHE A 40 9.24 1.80 -0.50
CA PHE A 40 8.30 0.68 -0.55
C PHE A 40 7.92 0.26 -1.97
N GLU A 41 7.73 1.21 -2.89
CA GLU A 41 7.48 0.91 -4.30
C GLU A 41 8.66 0.17 -4.94
N ALA A 42 9.89 0.54 -4.59
CA ALA A 42 11.09 -0.15 -5.07
C ALA A 42 11.21 -1.58 -4.54
N LEU A 43 10.60 -1.88 -3.38
CA LEU A 43 10.52 -3.23 -2.82
C LEU A 43 9.39 -4.09 -3.44
N ARG A 44 8.50 -3.48 -4.25
CA ARG A 44 7.39 -4.20 -4.88
C ARG A 44 7.92 -5.25 -5.84
N GLY A 45 7.63 -6.52 -5.56
CA GLY A 45 8.09 -7.65 -6.37
C GLY A 45 9.54 -8.07 -6.12
N THR A 46 10.27 -7.40 -5.21
CA THR A 46 11.60 -7.86 -4.76
C THR A 46 11.50 -8.77 -3.55
N MET A 47 10.44 -8.61 -2.74
CA MET A 47 10.14 -9.50 -1.64
C MET A 47 9.38 -10.71 -2.18
N VAL A 48 10.06 -11.86 -2.19
CA VAL A 48 9.38 -13.15 -2.25
C VAL A 48 8.83 -13.42 -0.85
N PHE A 49 7.59 -13.89 -0.76
CA PHE A 49 7.14 -14.52 0.48
C PHE A 49 8.10 -15.68 0.78
N GLU A 50 8.46 -15.89 2.05
CA GLU A 50 9.31 -17.01 2.43
C GLU A 50 8.73 -18.31 1.85
N ASP A 51 9.59 -19.16 1.27
CA ASP A 51 9.22 -20.49 0.78
C ASP A 51 8.90 -21.42 1.97
N GLU A 52 7.87 -21.11 2.77
CA GLU A 52 7.29 -21.99 3.79
C GLU A 52 5.76 -21.80 3.89
N PRO A 53 4.98 -22.88 4.06
CA PRO A 53 4.39 -23.50 2.89
C PRO A 53 2.88 -23.27 2.81
N ALA A 54 2.46 -22.70 1.67
CA ALA A 54 1.30 -23.05 0.86
C ALA A 54 0.89 -21.80 0.10
N THR A 55 0.87 -21.87 -1.23
CA THR A 55 0.05 -20.93 -2.00
C THR A 55 -1.37 -20.95 -1.43
N PHE A 56 -2.09 -19.82 -1.50
CA PHE A 56 -3.46 -19.73 -0.96
C PHE A 56 -4.34 -20.94 -1.34
N GLU A 57 -4.21 -21.44 -2.56
CA GLU A 57 -4.90 -22.64 -3.07
C GLU A 57 -4.51 -23.95 -2.37
N ALA A 58 -3.25 -24.10 -1.95
CA ALA A 58 -2.79 -25.24 -1.17
C ALA A 58 -3.32 -25.17 0.28
N ALA A 59 -3.36 -23.98 0.86
CA ALA A 59 -3.97 -23.76 2.18
C ALA A 59 -5.48 -24.02 2.13
N LEU A 60 -6.16 -23.53 1.08
CA LEU A 60 -7.60 -23.71 0.89
C LEU A 60 -7.99 -25.19 0.73
N ARG A 61 -7.17 -25.99 0.04
CA ARG A 61 -7.39 -27.44 -0.07
C ARG A 61 -7.11 -28.20 1.23
N ALA A 62 -6.15 -27.77 2.03
CA ALA A 62 -5.85 -28.39 3.32
C ALA A 62 -7.01 -28.20 4.33
N GLU A 63 -7.71 -27.07 4.24
CA GLU A 63 -8.83 -26.71 5.13
C GLU A 63 -10.21 -27.09 4.57
N ALA A 64 -10.29 -27.79 3.43
CA ALA A 64 -11.58 -28.21 2.89
C ALA A 64 -12.17 -29.38 3.71
N GLU A 65 -13.44 -29.25 4.12
CA GLU A 65 -14.16 -30.35 4.77
C GLU A 65 -14.32 -31.54 3.81
N PRO A 66 -14.11 -32.79 4.27
CA PRO A 66 -14.30 -33.97 3.43
C PRO A 66 -15.77 -34.08 3.01
N GLU A 67 -16.01 -34.39 1.73
CA GLU A 67 -17.35 -34.69 1.25
C GLU A 67 -17.93 -35.88 2.05
N ALA A 68 -19.16 -35.69 2.53
CA ALA A 68 -19.87 -36.62 3.40
C ALA A 68 -20.38 -37.88 2.66
#